data_AF-A0A2A7UL06-F1
#
_entry.id   AF-A0A2A7UL06-F1
#
_cell.length_a   1.000
_cell.length_b   1.000
_cell.length_c   1.000
_cell.angle_alpha   90.00
_cell.angle_beta   90.00
_cell.angle_gamma   90.00
#
_symmetry.space_group_name_H-M   'P 1'
#
loop_
_entity.id
_entity.type
_entity.pdbx_description
1 polymer ?
#
loop_
_entity_poly.entity_id
_entity_poly.type
_entity_poly.pdbx_seq_one_letter_code
_entity_poly.pdbx_strand_id
1 'polypeptide(L)'
;MAEATGAGPRPLFGRISMPNLLAAQVIGLLAGTVALLAGLDAVVALAVAVVAMLLPLIPVAKRTVLDWIVTWWRFRTRREYELGDTVDFRGPDDRSLGLYWDGSRVVTVVEVLPPRGGLTRISSSTVLASHLLPLPELAKCLNQHDILLSGIDIISHGHRSRAGTPAGKIYETLLGPLPATAHRSVWLAISFDAVACPGAAERRGGGTEGASRAVTIATQRIMRALEDADCNARILTAPEIRKAVLQITAGYDPRALTHRWRYAELGNAVNIGSAVDPDHLGSDLLAQLWVAPSRGTTVTVRLRPGSSAETVNIGASWRLTARELPERAKQTGMISMNGRHREGLLANLPLAVPNVDDTVPMTEYPIDVVGALHLPSSGCGQLIGSDENNQGVAVRIIGQGISTVYVAGELYLAQQLVFRALAVGERILIRTDRPHTWEHLVQTIGNPERLTIAVETHQSDAGYTAAVVDGVLAPAPHAGVTTIYVTGDPMGWPATRPDLSIHQPGAIGNRVIVRTGTTQVDLTLVSIAKEATYIGHPRGRRPMAAAQ
;
A
#
# COMPACT_ATOMS: atom_id res chain seq x y z
N MET A 1 17.89 0.42 10.21
CA MET A 1 18.33 1.73 9.68
C MET A 1 19.56 2.15 10.47
N ALA A 2 20.41 3.03 9.93
CA ALA A 2 21.56 3.60 10.65
C ALA A 2 21.12 4.30 11.95
N GLU A 3 22.05 4.49 12.88
CA GLU A 3 21.82 5.15 14.17
C GLU A 3 21.26 6.58 13.96
N ALA A 4 20.13 6.90 14.59
CA ALA A 4 19.43 8.16 14.40
C ALA A 4 20.31 9.36 14.82
N THR A 5 20.57 10.29 13.90
CA THR A 5 21.35 11.50 14.18
C THR A 5 20.51 12.46 15.02
N GLY A 6 20.92 12.69 16.27
CA GLY A 6 20.26 13.63 17.16
C GLY A 6 20.70 15.06 16.88
N ALA A 7 19.81 15.89 16.31
CA ALA A 7 19.98 17.35 16.29
C ALA A 7 18.67 18.16 16.47
N GLY A 8 17.52 17.50 16.75
CA GLY A 8 16.34 18.15 17.33
C GLY A 8 16.24 17.90 18.84
N PRO A 9 15.36 18.61 19.60
CA PRO A 9 15.12 18.28 21.00
C PRO A 9 14.61 16.84 21.05
N ARG A 10 15.52 15.91 21.34
CA ARG A 10 15.16 14.54 21.68
C ARG A 10 14.13 14.66 22.78
N PRO A 11 12.93 14.07 22.65
CA PRO A 11 12.07 13.96 23.80
C PRO A 11 12.93 13.32 24.89
N LEU A 12 13.11 14.03 26.01
CA LEU A 12 14.07 13.71 27.08
C LEU A 12 13.96 12.25 27.57
N PHE A 13 12.84 11.62 27.24
CA PHE A 13 12.67 10.18 27.11
C PHE A 13 11.94 9.91 25.79
N GLY A 14 12.52 9.12 24.88
CA GLY A 14 12.16 8.90 23.45
C GLY A 14 10.68 8.78 23.02
N ARG A 15 9.74 8.79 23.96
CA ARG A 15 8.30 8.53 23.78
C ARG A 15 7.38 9.57 24.44
N ILE A 16 7.93 10.55 25.16
CA ILE A 16 7.15 11.59 25.85
C ILE A 16 7.13 12.85 24.98
N SER A 17 5.97 13.19 24.44
CA SER A 17 5.80 14.46 23.72
C SER A 17 6.02 15.65 24.67
N MET A 18 6.57 16.75 24.16
CA MET A 18 6.75 17.98 24.93
C MET A 18 5.46 18.47 25.64
N PRO A 19 4.27 18.44 24.99
CA PRO A 19 3.02 18.77 25.67
C PRO A 19 2.72 17.86 26.86
N ASN A 20 3.02 16.56 26.76
CA ASN A 20 2.80 15.63 27.85
C ASN A 20 3.78 15.87 29.01
N LEU A 21 5.02 16.23 28.72
CA LEU A 21 6.02 16.58 29.72
C LEU A 21 5.61 17.86 30.46
N LEU A 22 5.20 18.90 29.73
CA LEU A 22 4.74 20.16 30.32
C LEU A 22 3.48 19.95 31.17
N ALA A 23 2.50 19.19 30.68
CA ALA A 23 1.31 18.85 31.45
C ALA A 23 1.66 18.06 32.72
N ALA A 24 2.59 17.10 32.64
CA ALA A 24 3.07 16.36 33.80
C ALA A 24 3.79 17.25 34.83
N GLN A 25 4.60 18.22 34.38
CA GLN A 25 5.24 19.22 35.25
C GLN A 25 4.20 20.07 35.98
N VAL A 26 3.17 20.53 35.27
CA VAL A 26 2.08 21.31 35.87
C VAL A 26 1.30 20.47 36.89
N ILE A 27 0.98 19.21 36.58
CA ILE A 27 0.31 18.28 37.50
C ILE A 27 1.15 18.06 38.76
N GLY A 28 2.46 17.83 38.62
CA GLY A 28 3.38 17.67 39.74
C GLY A 28 3.46 18.91 40.62
N LEU A 29 3.59 20.09 40.02
CA LEU A 29 3.65 21.37 40.72
C LEU A 29 2.36 21.66 41.50
N LEU A 30 1.20 21.44 40.88
CA LEU A 30 -0.11 21.59 41.54
C LEU A 30 -0.26 20.62 42.70
N ALA A 31 0.07 19.34 42.51
CA ALA A 31 -0.03 18.33 43.56
C ALA A 31 0.88 18.64 44.76
N GLY A 32 2.12 19.07 44.51
CA GLY A 32 3.05 19.50 45.56
C GLY A 32 2.57 20.75 46.31
N THR A 33 2.03 21.73 45.59
CA THR A 33 1.48 22.96 46.19
C THR A 33 0.27 22.64 47.08
N VAL A 34 -0.64 21.79 46.61
CA VAL A 34 -1.80 21.34 47.39
C VAL A 34 -1.35 20.56 48.62
N ALA A 35 -0.33 19.70 48.51
CA ALA A 35 0.21 18.96 49.64
C ALA A 35 0.79 19.90 50.73
N LEU A 36 1.52 20.95 50.34
CA LEU A 36 2.02 21.96 51.27
C LEU A 36 0.87 22.74 51.94
N LEU A 37 -0.14 23.14 51.17
CA LEU A 37 -1.31 23.84 51.70
C LEU A 37 -2.15 22.98 52.66
N ALA A 38 -2.13 21.66 52.48
CA ALA A 38 -2.76 20.69 53.38
C ALA A 38 -1.95 20.43 54.67
N GLY A 39 -0.79 21.08 54.85
CA GLY A 39 0.04 20.98 56.06
C GLY A 39 0.98 19.77 56.08
N LEU A 40 1.25 19.14 54.94
CA LEU A 40 2.24 18.06 54.86
C LEU A 40 3.66 18.61 54.94
N ASP A 41 4.57 17.81 55.51
CA ASP A 41 5.99 18.13 55.54
C ASP A 41 6.56 18.33 54.12
N ALA A 42 7.56 19.21 54.00
CA ALA A 42 8.13 19.60 52.71
C ALA A 42 8.71 18.41 51.93
N VAL A 43 9.29 17.42 52.63
CA VAL A 43 9.82 16.20 51.99
C VAL A 43 8.68 15.34 51.42
N VAL A 44 7.58 15.23 52.17
CA VAL A 44 6.39 14.49 51.75
C VAL A 44 5.71 15.19 50.57
N ALA A 45 5.59 16.51 50.61
CA ALA A 45 5.02 17.29 49.52
C ALA A 45 5.86 17.20 48.23
N LEU A 46 7.20 17.22 48.35
CA LEU A 46 8.10 17.00 47.22
C LEU A 46 7.95 15.58 46.65
N ALA A 47 7.87 14.55 47.50
CA ALA A 47 7.63 13.18 47.06
C ALA A 47 6.29 13.06 46.31
N VAL A 48 5.22 13.69 46.82
CA VAL A 48 3.92 13.75 46.13
C VAL A 48 4.04 14.44 44.77
N ALA A 49 4.75 15.56 44.68
CA ALA A 49 4.97 16.28 43.43
C ALA A 49 5.68 15.42 42.38
N VAL A 50 6.76 14.73 42.78
CA VAL A 50 7.54 13.85 41.90
C VAL A 50 6.71 12.65 41.44
N VAL A 51 5.98 12.00 42.34
CA VAL A 51 5.12 10.85 41.97
C VAL A 51 4.00 11.29 41.05
N ALA A 52 3.32 12.40 41.35
CA ALA A 52 2.26 12.95 40.51
C ALA A 52 2.75 13.40 39.13
N MET A 53 4.01 13.82 39.02
CA MET A 53 4.66 14.14 37.74
C MET A 53 5.02 12.88 36.94
N LEU A 54 5.56 11.84 37.58
CA LEU A 54 6.06 10.64 36.86
C LEU A 54 4.95 9.67 36.44
N LEU A 55 3.90 9.51 37.25
CA LEU A 55 2.78 8.60 36.98
C LEU A 55 2.09 8.81 35.61
N PRO A 56 1.75 10.04 35.17
CA PRO A 56 1.15 10.27 33.85
C PRO A 56 2.10 9.94 32.67
N LEU A 57 3.40 9.85 32.92
CA LEU A 57 4.43 9.59 31.91
C LEU A 57 4.74 8.11 31.69
N ILE A 58 4.17 7.22 32.51
CA ILE A 58 4.37 5.77 32.40
C ILE A 58 3.85 5.28 31.03
N PRO A 59 4.66 4.60 30.21
CA PRO A 59 4.22 4.09 28.92
C PRO A 59 3.42 2.79 29.06
N VAL A 60 2.15 2.81 28.67
CA VAL A 60 1.25 1.65 28.56
C VAL A 60 0.92 1.42 27.09
N ALA A 61 1.27 0.24 26.56
CA ALA A 61 1.13 -0.09 25.13
C ALA A 61 1.79 0.95 24.21
N LYS A 62 3.00 1.40 24.61
CA LYS A 62 3.82 2.41 23.93
C LYS A 62 3.20 3.82 23.85
N ARG A 63 2.22 4.12 24.71
CA ARG A 63 1.59 5.44 24.85
C ARG A 63 1.59 5.84 26.32
N THR A 64 1.79 7.11 26.64
CA THR A 64 1.76 7.57 28.04
C THR A 64 0.35 7.46 28.63
N VAL A 65 0.23 7.30 29.95
CA VAL A 65 -1.07 7.31 30.64
C VAL A 65 -1.83 8.61 30.34
N LEU A 66 -1.13 9.75 30.27
CA LEU A 66 -1.73 11.02 29.90
C LEU A 66 -2.34 10.99 28.49
N ASP A 67 -1.66 10.41 27.51
CA ASP A 67 -2.20 10.27 26.14
C ASP A 67 -3.44 9.37 26.11
N TRP A 68 -3.48 8.32 26.94
CA TRP A 68 -4.69 7.51 27.12
C TRP A 68 -5.86 8.29 27.72
N ILE A 69 -5.61 9.11 28.75
CA ILE A 69 -6.63 9.96 29.37
C ILE A 69 -7.16 10.97 28.34
N VAL A 70 -6.28 11.67 27.63
CA VAL A 70 -6.65 12.63 26.58
C VAL A 70 -7.44 11.94 25.47
N THR A 71 -7.01 10.76 25.03
CA THR A 71 -7.71 9.99 23.99
C THR A 71 -9.08 9.52 24.45
N TRP A 72 -9.19 9.04 25.69
CA TRP A 72 -10.47 8.66 26.27
C TRP A 72 -11.43 9.84 26.37
N TRP A 73 -10.93 11.00 26.80
CA TRP A 73 -11.71 12.24 26.86
C TRP A 73 -12.18 12.68 25.47
N ARG A 74 -11.28 12.71 24.47
CA ARG A 74 -11.61 13.04 23.07
C ARG A 74 -12.61 12.06 22.46
N PHE A 75 -12.46 10.77 22.76
CA PHE A 75 -13.39 9.73 22.32
C PHE A 75 -14.79 9.93 22.93
N ARG A 76 -14.86 10.24 24.23
CA ARG A 76 -16.14 10.46 24.93
C ARG A 76 -16.84 11.75 24.47
N THR A 77 -16.07 12.81 24.23
CA THR A 77 -16.59 14.11 23.79
C THR A 77 -16.99 14.15 22.31
N ARG A 78 -16.82 13.04 21.57
CA ARG A 78 -17.22 12.86 20.17
C ARG A 78 -16.87 14.07 19.29
N ARG A 79 -15.58 14.40 19.22
CA ARG A 79 -15.11 15.52 18.39
C ARG A 79 -15.58 15.32 16.95
N GLU A 80 -16.35 16.28 16.44
CA GLU A 80 -16.66 16.38 15.02
C GLU A 80 -15.38 16.69 14.25
N TYR A 81 -15.36 16.32 12.98
CA TYR A 81 -14.27 16.65 12.08
C TYR A 81 -14.88 17.07 10.76
N GLU A 82 -14.21 18.00 10.12
CA GLU A 82 -14.52 18.41 8.77
C GLU A 82 -13.36 17.98 7.88
N LEU A 83 -13.68 17.62 6.65
CA LEU A 83 -12.69 17.46 5.60
C LEU A 83 -12.88 18.63 4.66
N GLY A 84 -11.79 19.21 4.19
CA GLY A 84 -11.87 20.19 3.13
C GLY A 84 -12.25 19.59 1.77
N ASP A 85 -12.11 20.35 0.70
CA ASP A 85 -12.70 20.04 -0.61
C ASP A 85 -11.66 19.74 -1.69
N THR A 86 -12.04 18.89 -2.65
CA THR A 86 -11.21 18.60 -3.82
C THR A 86 -11.71 19.36 -5.04
N VAL A 87 -10.87 20.23 -5.57
CA VAL A 87 -11.18 21.12 -6.70
C VAL A 87 -10.21 20.86 -7.86
N ASP A 88 -10.66 21.10 -9.08
CA ASP A 88 -9.78 21.12 -10.24
C ASP A 88 -9.12 22.49 -10.35
N PHE A 89 -7.81 22.49 -10.55
CA PHE A 89 -6.99 23.66 -10.77
C PHE A 89 -6.38 23.61 -12.15
N ARG A 90 -6.40 24.75 -12.85
CA ARG A 90 -5.72 24.89 -14.13
C ARG A 90 -4.45 25.69 -13.94
N GLY A 91 -3.32 25.03 -14.18
CA GLY A 91 -2.02 25.71 -14.20
C GLY A 91 -1.85 26.57 -15.47
N PRO A 92 -0.72 27.27 -15.59
CA PRO A 92 -0.36 28.04 -16.78
C PRO A 92 -0.35 27.21 -18.08
N ASP A 93 -0.10 25.91 -17.97
CA ASP A 93 -0.06 24.95 -19.09
C ASP A 93 -1.46 24.50 -19.57
N ASP A 94 -2.56 25.07 -19.03
CA ASP A 94 -3.98 24.69 -19.24
C ASP A 94 -4.33 23.21 -18.93
N ARG A 95 -3.38 22.43 -18.38
CA ARG A 95 -3.63 21.09 -17.86
C ARG A 95 -4.39 21.17 -16.53
N SER A 96 -5.53 20.49 -16.46
CA SER A 96 -6.32 20.36 -15.24
C SER A 96 -5.69 19.34 -14.29
N LEU A 97 -5.45 19.73 -13.05
CA LEU A 97 -4.95 18.88 -11.97
C LEU A 97 -5.83 19.01 -10.73
N GLY A 98 -5.92 17.95 -9.93
CA GLY A 98 -6.71 17.94 -8.70
C GLY A 98 -5.93 18.53 -7.53
N LEU A 99 -6.57 19.44 -6.78
CA LEU A 99 -6.09 19.96 -5.51
C LEU A 99 -7.09 19.60 -4.41
N TYR A 100 -6.59 19.11 -3.29
CA TYR A 100 -7.35 19.02 -2.04
C TYR A 100 -6.96 20.17 -1.13
N TRP A 101 -7.95 20.92 -0.66
CA TRP A 101 -7.79 22.08 0.21
C TRP A 101 -8.40 21.80 1.56
N ASP A 102 -7.64 22.01 2.64
CA ASP A 102 -8.13 21.96 4.01
C ASP A 102 -7.44 23.06 4.85
N GLY A 103 -8.19 24.12 5.17
CA GLY A 103 -7.65 25.32 5.81
C GLY A 103 -6.54 25.97 4.98
N SER A 104 -5.34 26.10 5.56
CA SER A 104 -4.16 26.64 4.88
C SER A 104 -3.36 25.61 4.07
N ARG A 105 -3.73 24.33 4.18
CA ARG A 105 -3.02 23.22 3.53
C ARG A 105 -3.65 22.92 2.18
N VAL A 106 -2.79 22.84 1.16
CA VAL A 106 -3.15 22.38 -0.18
C VAL A 106 -2.34 21.14 -0.53
N VAL A 107 -3.00 20.15 -1.13
CA VAL A 107 -2.44 18.84 -1.40
C VAL A 107 -2.70 18.46 -2.85
N THR A 108 -1.64 18.06 -3.54
CA THR A 108 -1.74 17.38 -4.85
C THR A 108 -1.48 15.89 -4.66
N VAL A 109 -2.12 15.04 -5.46
CA VAL A 109 -1.89 13.60 -5.40
C VAL A 109 -1.29 13.10 -6.70
N VAL A 110 -0.23 12.32 -6.58
CA VAL A 110 0.43 11.63 -7.69
C VAL A 110 0.21 10.13 -7.53
N GLU A 111 -0.22 9.44 -8.58
CA GLU A 111 -0.22 7.97 -8.64
C GLU A 111 1.08 7.48 -9.26
N VAL A 112 1.78 6.59 -8.57
CA VAL A 112 2.93 5.88 -9.12
C VAL A 112 2.41 4.69 -9.92
N LEU A 113 2.78 4.63 -11.19
CA LEU A 113 2.33 3.61 -12.13
C LEU A 113 3.19 2.36 -12.02
N PRO A 114 2.59 1.17 -12.18
CA PRO A 114 3.37 -0.06 -12.14
C PRO A 114 4.34 -0.11 -13.34
N PRO A 115 5.57 -0.61 -13.12
CA PRO A 115 6.56 -0.79 -14.18
C PRO A 115 6.03 -1.80 -15.22
N ARG A 116 6.41 -1.64 -16.49
CA ARG A 116 5.94 -2.49 -17.62
C ARG A 116 6.39 -3.96 -17.54
N GLY A 117 7.19 -4.30 -16.54
CA GLY A 117 7.67 -5.64 -16.26
C GLY A 117 8.31 -5.73 -14.88
N GLY A 118 8.93 -6.87 -14.58
CA GLY A 118 9.67 -7.05 -13.34
C GLY A 118 9.23 -8.28 -12.55
N LEU A 119 10.20 -8.84 -11.84
CA LEU A 119 10.02 -9.99 -10.97
C LEU A 119 10.11 -9.51 -9.52
N THR A 120 9.32 -10.12 -8.65
CA THR A 120 9.46 -9.93 -7.21
C THR A 120 9.83 -11.27 -6.59
N ARG A 121 10.97 -11.31 -5.90
CA ARG A 121 11.34 -12.46 -5.08
C ARG A 121 10.80 -12.25 -3.67
N ILE A 122 10.20 -13.28 -3.11
CA ILE A 122 9.45 -13.22 -1.87
C ILE A 122 9.94 -14.36 -0.98
N SER A 123 10.40 -14.02 0.21
CA SER A 123 10.66 -14.96 1.30
C SER A 123 9.60 -14.75 2.41
N SER A 124 9.64 -15.57 3.45
CA SER A 124 8.72 -15.45 4.58
C SER A 124 8.86 -14.13 5.35
N SER A 125 10.02 -13.48 5.29
CA SER A 125 10.30 -12.24 6.02
C SER A 125 10.56 -11.03 5.13
N THR A 126 10.96 -11.24 3.87
CA THR A 126 11.55 -10.19 3.03
C THR A 126 10.94 -10.21 1.63
N VAL A 127 10.76 -9.02 1.05
CA VAL A 127 10.29 -8.83 -0.33
C VAL A 127 11.37 -8.08 -1.09
N LEU A 128 11.94 -8.73 -2.09
CA LEU A 128 12.92 -8.14 -3.00
C LEU A 128 12.19 -7.82 -4.30
N ALA A 129 11.66 -6.60 -4.37
CA ALA A 129 11.05 -6.06 -5.58
C ALA A 129 12.10 -5.43 -6.48
N SER A 130 11.97 -5.63 -7.79
CA SER A 130 12.88 -5.03 -8.78
C SER A 130 12.72 -3.51 -8.90
N HIS A 131 11.56 -2.97 -8.49
CA HIS A 131 11.24 -1.55 -8.63
C HIS A 131 10.83 -0.98 -7.27
N LEU A 132 11.61 0.00 -6.81
CA LEU A 132 11.49 0.63 -5.50
C LEU A 132 11.31 2.14 -5.68
N LEU A 133 10.62 2.77 -4.73
CA LEU A 133 10.48 4.22 -4.70
C LEU A 133 11.81 4.88 -4.31
N PRO A 134 12.20 5.99 -4.96
CA PRO A 134 13.43 6.72 -4.68
C PRO A 134 13.25 7.59 -3.42
N LEU A 135 13.28 6.97 -2.24
CA LEU A 135 13.02 7.68 -0.98
C LEU A 135 13.98 8.85 -0.70
N PRO A 136 15.30 8.73 -0.91
CA PRO A 136 16.22 9.85 -0.71
C PRO A 136 15.86 11.05 -1.60
N GLU A 137 15.52 10.82 -2.86
CA GLU A 137 15.13 11.86 -3.82
C GLU A 137 13.82 12.52 -3.41
N LEU A 138 12.83 11.73 -2.99
CA LEU A 138 11.56 12.23 -2.45
C LEU A 138 11.78 13.05 -1.17
N ALA A 139 12.68 12.63 -0.28
CA ALA A 139 13.01 13.37 0.93
C ALA A 139 13.70 14.71 0.61
N LYS A 140 14.65 14.74 -0.34
CA LYS A 140 15.25 15.99 -0.85
C LYS A 140 14.20 16.94 -1.41
N CYS A 141 13.16 16.40 -2.04
CA CYS A 141 12.06 17.20 -2.57
C CYS A 141 11.17 17.85 -1.50
N LEU A 142 11.38 17.61 -0.20
CA LEU A 142 10.67 18.36 0.85
C LEU A 142 11.12 19.84 0.90
N ASN A 143 12.40 20.11 0.61
CA ASN A 143 12.96 21.45 0.58
C ASN A 143 13.41 21.78 -0.85
N GLN A 144 12.63 22.61 -1.55
CA GLN A 144 12.84 22.89 -2.97
C GLN A 144 13.08 24.37 -3.23
N HIS A 145 14.35 24.79 -3.13
CA HIS A 145 14.75 26.20 -3.29
C HIS A 145 13.96 27.14 -2.37
N ASP A 146 12.87 27.71 -2.88
CA ASP A 146 12.05 28.70 -2.21
C ASP A 146 10.70 28.15 -1.73
N ILE A 147 10.44 26.85 -1.92
CA ILE A 147 9.25 26.13 -1.45
C ILE A 147 9.65 25.08 -0.42
N LEU A 148 9.09 25.18 0.79
CA LEU A 148 9.16 24.13 1.81
C LEU A 148 7.80 23.42 1.88
N LEU A 149 7.79 22.12 1.60
CA LEU A 149 6.58 21.29 1.71
C LEU A 149 6.29 20.97 3.18
N SER A 150 5.02 20.91 3.55
CA SER A 150 4.64 20.42 4.88
C SER A 150 4.88 18.92 5.03
N GLY A 151 4.88 18.17 3.93
CA GLY A 151 5.16 16.74 3.95
C GLY A 151 4.78 16.01 2.67
N ILE A 152 5.32 14.80 2.51
CA ILE A 152 4.97 13.84 1.47
C ILE A 152 4.49 12.57 2.17
N ASP A 153 3.23 12.20 1.96
CA ASP A 153 2.68 10.92 2.43
C ASP A 153 2.73 9.92 1.27
N ILE A 154 3.39 8.79 1.48
CA ILE A 154 3.50 7.66 0.54
C ILE A 154 2.49 6.61 0.97
N ILE A 155 1.36 6.54 0.26
CA ILE A 155 0.23 5.67 0.59
C ILE A 155 0.25 4.47 -0.35
N SER A 156 0.56 3.30 0.18
CA SER A 156 0.43 2.02 -0.52
C SER A 156 -0.87 1.33 -0.10
N HIS A 157 -1.77 1.07 -1.03
CA HIS A 157 -3.02 0.36 -0.76
C HIS A 157 -3.19 -0.84 -1.69
N GLY A 158 -3.62 -1.96 -1.14
CA GLY A 158 -3.74 -3.18 -1.93
C GLY A 158 -4.25 -4.39 -1.19
N HIS A 159 -4.20 -5.53 -1.86
CA HIS A 159 -4.59 -6.82 -1.32
C HIS A 159 -3.74 -7.93 -1.92
N ARG A 160 -3.50 -9.00 -1.15
CA ARG A 160 -2.77 -10.19 -1.59
C ARG A 160 -3.65 -11.15 -2.40
N SER A 161 -4.91 -11.29 -2.00
CA SER A 161 -5.97 -11.97 -2.75
C SER A 161 -7.27 -11.18 -2.62
N ARG A 162 -8.17 -11.34 -3.59
CA ARG A 162 -9.47 -10.68 -3.54
C ARG A 162 -10.44 -11.49 -2.70
N ALA A 163 -10.71 -10.97 -1.50
CA ALA A 163 -11.69 -11.55 -0.58
C ALA A 163 -13.06 -11.74 -1.26
N GLY A 164 -13.73 -12.85 -0.93
CA GLY A 164 -15.06 -13.17 -1.44
C GLY A 164 -15.07 -13.91 -2.79
N THR A 165 -13.91 -14.23 -3.38
CA THR A 165 -13.83 -15.14 -4.54
C THR A 165 -13.59 -16.59 -4.07
N PRO A 166 -14.14 -17.61 -4.77
CA PRO A 166 -13.81 -19.01 -4.48
C PRO A 166 -12.31 -19.30 -4.60
N ALA A 167 -11.67 -18.78 -5.66
CA ALA A 167 -10.25 -18.94 -5.92
C ALA A 167 -9.36 -18.24 -4.87
N GLY A 168 -9.80 -17.08 -4.34
CA GLY A 168 -9.06 -16.30 -3.35
C GLY A 168 -8.69 -17.09 -2.10
N LYS A 169 -9.63 -17.85 -1.50
CA LYS A 169 -9.37 -18.65 -0.29
C LYS A 169 -8.31 -19.74 -0.52
N ILE A 170 -8.33 -20.37 -1.70
CA ILE A 170 -7.39 -21.42 -2.07
C ILE A 170 -6.02 -20.80 -2.31
N TYR A 171 -5.98 -19.67 -3.00
CA TYR A 171 -4.76 -18.93 -3.25
C TYR A 171 -4.10 -18.41 -1.96
N GLU A 172 -4.88 -17.96 -0.96
CA GLU A 172 -4.34 -17.62 0.38
C GLU A 172 -3.66 -18.82 1.05
N THR A 173 -4.21 -20.03 0.87
CA THR A 173 -3.60 -21.26 1.40
C THR A 173 -2.28 -21.57 0.70
N LEU A 174 -2.20 -21.32 -0.61
CA LEU A 174 -0.96 -21.47 -1.39
C LEU A 174 0.11 -20.47 -0.95
N LEU A 175 -0.27 -19.20 -0.78
CA LEU A 175 0.68 -18.14 -0.42
C LEU A 175 1.19 -18.31 1.02
N GLY A 176 0.38 -18.84 1.93
CA GLY A 176 0.76 -19.07 3.32
C GLY A 176 1.31 -17.79 3.98
N PRO A 177 2.52 -17.82 4.58
CA PRO A 177 3.11 -16.67 5.27
C PRO A 177 3.77 -15.65 4.32
N LEU A 178 3.76 -15.87 3.00
CA LEU A 178 4.45 -14.99 2.06
C LEU A 178 3.75 -13.61 1.98
N PRO A 179 4.47 -12.49 2.17
CA PRO A 179 3.94 -11.12 2.04
C PRO A 179 3.72 -10.70 0.57
N ALA A 180 3.02 -11.52 -0.19
CA ALA A 180 2.79 -11.36 -1.63
C ALA A 180 1.58 -10.46 -1.93
N THR A 181 1.79 -9.15 -2.00
CA THR A 181 0.72 -8.21 -2.39
C THR A 181 0.49 -8.23 -3.90
N ALA A 182 -0.48 -8.99 -4.37
CA ALA A 182 -0.75 -9.12 -5.79
C ALA A 182 -1.14 -7.80 -6.47
N HIS A 183 -2.10 -7.08 -5.88
CA HIS A 183 -2.51 -5.77 -6.35
C HIS A 183 -2.11 -4.71 -5.33
N ARG A 184 -1.36 -3.68 -5.75
CA ARG A 184 -1.01 -2.53 -4.93
C ARG A 184 -0.98 -1.28 -5.80
N SER A 185 -1.76 -0.29 -5.39
CA SER A 185 -1.71 1.08 -5.88
C SER A 185 -0.86 1.90 -4.91
N VAL A 186 -0.05 2.81 -5.44
CA VAL A 186 0.81 3.69 -4.65
C VAL A 186 0.50 5.13 -5.02
N TRP A 187 0.19 5.95 -4.02
CA TRP A 187 -0.02 7.38 -4.18
C TRP A 187 0.95 8.17 -3.34
N LEU A 188 1.33 9.35 -3.83
CA LEU A 188 2.08 10.36 -3.11
C LEU A 188 1.15 11.55 -2.89
N ALA A 189 0.77 11.82 -1.64
CA ALA A 189 0.06 13.04 -1.28
C ALA A 189 1.08 14.09 -0.85
N ILE A 190 1.25 15.10 -1.69
CA ILE A 190 2.26 16.15 -1.57
C ILE A 190 1.56 17.38 -0.98
N SER A 191 1.95 17.75 0.23
CA SER A 191 1.27 18.80 1.00
C SER A 191 2.13 20.06 1.11
N PHE A 192 1.50 21.21 0.89
CA PHE A 192 2.06 22.53 1.10
C PHE A 192 1.15 23.30 2.06
N ASP A 193 1.73 24.01 3.02
CA ASP A 193 1.00 24.82 3.99
C ASP A 193 1.37 26.29 3.81
N ALA A 194 0.39 27.09 3.38
CA ALA A 194 0.57 28.50 3.10
C ALA A 194 0.93 29.33 4.35
N VAL A 195 0.56 28.86 5.55
CA VAL A 195 0.90 29.54 6.81
C VAL A 195 2.33 29.23 7.23
N ALA A 196 2.81 28.02 6.96
CA ALA A 196 4.19 27.62 7.28
C ALA A 196 5.23 28.22 6.32
N CYS A 197 4.86 28.47 5.06
CA CYS A 197 5.76 29.03 4.05
C CYS A 197 5.08 30.14 3.21
N PRO A 198 4.71 31.29 3.83
CA PRO A 198 3.92 32.32 3.18
C PRO A 198 4.65 32.97 1.99
N GLY A 199 5.96 33.22 2.12
CA GLY A 199 6.76 33.85 1.07
C GLY A 199 6.77 33.08 -0.26
N ALA A 200 6.63 31.75 -0.22
CA ALA A 200 6.54 30.93 -1.44
C ALA A 200 5.23 31.18 -2.19
N ALA A 201 4.11 31.36 -1.48
CA ALA A 201 2.82 31.68 -2.06
C ALA A 201 2.78 33.14 -2.55
N GLU A 202 3.32 34.08 -1.77
CA GLU A 202 3.38 35.52 -2.12
C GLU A 202 4.10 35.77 -3.45
N ARG A 203 5.28 35.17 -3.64
CA ARG A 203 6.05 35.27 -4.90
C ARG A 203 5.29 34.74 -6.13
N ARG A 204 4.20 34.00 -5.94
CA ARG A 204 3.42 33.34 -6.99
C ARG A 204 2.03 33.95 -7.20
N GLY A 205 1.79 35.14 -6.65
CA GLY A 205 0.52 35.88 -6.75
C GLY A 205 -0.24 35.99 -5.44
N GLY A 206 0.27 35.40 -4.36
CA GLY A 206 -0.34 35.47 -3.03
C GLY A 206 -1.64 34.66 -2.90
N GLY A 207 -2.18 34.64 -1.68
CA GLY A 207 -3.44 33.98 -1.36
C GLY A 207 -3.47 32.48 -1.72
N THR A 208 -4.67 31.99 -2.01
CA THR A 208 -4.93 30.59 -2.37
C THR A 208 -4.36 30.23 -3.74
N GLU A 209 -4.40 31.16 -4.70
CA GLU A 209 -3.86 30.91 -6.04
C GLU A 209 -2.34 30.76 -6.04
N GLY A 210 -1.63 31.62 -5.30
CA GLY A 210 -0.18 31.52 -5.12
C GLY A 210 0.23 30.20 -4.47
N ALA A 211 -0.54 29.73 -3.48
CA ALA A 211 -0.33 28.44 -2.84
C ALA A 211 -0.63 27.24 -3.76
N SER A 212 -1.72 27.29 -4.56
CA SER A 212 -2.01 26.30 -5.61
C SER A 212 -0.86 26.19 -6.63
N ARG A 213 -0.30 27.34 -7.05
CA ARG A 213 0.85 27.39 -7.95
C ARG A 213 2.12 26.84 -7.30
N ALA A 214 2.35 27.16 -6.01
CA ALA A 214 3.51 26.67 -5.26
C ALA A 214 3.52 25.14 -5.18
N VAL A 215 2.41 24.52 -4.75
CA VAL A 215 2.33 23.05 -4.66
C VAL A 215 2.41 22.41 -6.05
N THR A 216 1.80 23.00 -7.07
CA THR A 216 1.87 22.48 -8.46
C THR A 216 3.31 22.43 -8.96
N ILE A 217 4.08 23.51 -8.77
CA ILE A 217 5.50 23.57 -9.14
C ILE A 217 6.32 22.53 -8.37
N ALA A 218 6.05 22.38 -7.07
CA ALA A 218 6.74 21.39 -6.25
C ALA A 218 6.46 19.95 -6.69
N THR A 219 5.21 19.68 -7.07
CA THR A 219 4.78 18.38 -7.59
C THR A 219 5.38 18.09 -8.95
N GLN A 220 5.48 19.06 -9.85
CA GLN A 220 6.19 18.88 -11.12
C GLN A 220 7.68 18.55 -10.93
N ARG A 221 8.34 19.10 -9.91
CA ARG A 221 9.72 18.75 -9.57
C ARG A 221 9.84 17.33 -9.01
N ILE A 222 8.89 16.91 -8.17
CA ILE A 222 8.79 15.51 -7.71
C ILE A 222 8.56 14.55 -8.87
N MET A 223 7.69 14.90 -9.82
CA MET A 223 7.46 14.10 -11.03
C MET A 223 8.76 13.88 -11.82
N ARG A 224 9.59 14.91 -11.98
CA ARG A 224 10.91 14.77 -12.63
C ARG A 224 11.85 13.87 -11.82
N ALA A 225 11.89 14.02 -10.50
CA ALA A 225 12.70 13.15 -9.64
C ALA A 225 12.27 11.67 -9.71
N LEU A 226 10.98 11.41 -9.89
CA LEU A 226 10.46 10.05 -10.13
C LEU A 226 10.85 9.53 -11.51
N GLU A 227 10.71 10.36 -12.55
CA GLU A 227 11.11 10.02 -13.93
C GLU A 227 12.61 9.71 -14.03
N ASP A 228 13.47 10.50 -13.38
CA ASP A 228 14.93 10.28 -13.31
C ASP A 228 15.29 8.95 -12.63
N ALA A 229 14.41 8.44 -11.76
CA ALA A 229 14.56 7.16 -11.07
C ALA A 229 13.79 6.01 -11.74
N ASP A 230 13.37 6.17 -13.01
CA ASP A 230 12.58 5.20 -13.79
C ASP A 230 11.23 4.81 -13.12
N CYS A 231 10.70 5.69 -12.28
CA CYS A 231 9.41 5.55 -11.64
C CYS A 231 8.34 6.34 -12.41
N ASN A 232 7.68 5.68 -13.35
CA ASN A 232 6.56 6.29 -14.07
C ASN A 232 5.44 6.70 -13.09
N ALA A 233 4.92 7.91 -13.24
CA ALA A 233 3.87 8.43 -12.37
C ALA A 233 2.92 9.33 -13.16
N ARG A 234 1.80 9.71 -12.54
CA ARG A 234 0.87 10.71 -13.10
C ARG A 234 0.21 11.53 -12.00
N ILE A 235 -0.04 12.80 -12.27
CA ILE A 235 -0.80 13.68 -11.38
C ILE A 235 -2.29 13.35 -11.54
N LEU A 236 -3.01 13.24 -10.42
CA LEU A 236 -4.44 12.93 -10.41
C LEU A 236 -5.30 14.19 -10.56
N THR A 237 -6.42 14.05 -11.27
CA THR A 237 -7.52 15.03 -11.32
C THR A 237 -8.39 14.96 -10.06
N ALA A 238 -9.25 15.96 -9.81
CA ALA A 238 -10.10 15.95 -8.61
C ALA A 238 -11.03 14.71 -8.51
N PRO A 239 -11.68 14.24 -9.61
CA PRO A 239 -12.45 12.99 -9.56
C PRO A 239 -11.60 11.75 -9.24
N GLU A 240 -10.34 11.71 -9.68
CA GLU A 240 -9.44 10.59 -9.44
C GLU A 240 -8.92 10.56 -8.01
N ILE A 241 -8.68 11.73 -7.40
CA ILE A 241 -8.38 11.85 -5.96
C ILE A 241 -9.55 11.27 -5.15
N ARG A 242 -10.79 11.68 -5.47
CA ARG A 242 -11.99 11.14 -4.82
C ARG A 242 -12.09 9.62 -4.99
N LYS A 243 -11.77 9.10 -6.18
CA LYS A 243 -11.74 7.65 -6.44
C LYS A 243 -10.67 6.93 -5.60
N ALA A 244 -9.48 7.49 -5.45
CA ALA A 244 -8.41 6.92 -4.63
C ALA A 244 -8.79 6.87 -3.14
N VAL A 245 -9.44 7.93 -2.64
CA VAL A 245 -10.01 7.95 -1.28
C VAL A 245 -11.06 6.86 -1.11
N LEU A 246 -12.01 6.75 -2.04
CA LEU A 246 -13.04 5.73 -2.03
C LEU A 246 -12.47 4.31 -2.13
N GLN A 247 -11.33 4.12 -2.80
CA GLN A 247 -10.67 2.82 -2.84
C GLN A 247 -10.20 2.38 -1.45
N ILE A 248 -9.61 3.29 -0.66
CA ILE A 248 -9.16 3.01 0.71
C ILE A 248 -10.35 2.84 1.67
N THR A 249 -11.39 3.65 1.51
CA THR A 249 -12.61 3.57 2.32
C THR A 249 -13.62 2.54 1.82
N ALA A 250 -13.23 1.67 0.88
CA ALA A 250 -14.10 0.62 0.32
C ALA A 250 -15.46 1.14 -0.21
N GLY A 251 -15.48 2.36 -0.75
CA GLY A 251 -16.65 3.01 -1.34
C GLY A 251 -17.46 3.89 -0.39
N TYR A 252 -17.08 3.97 0.89
CA TYR A 252 -17.80 4.79 1.88
C TYR A 252 -17.27 6.21 1.95
N ASP A 253 -18.15 7.17 2.22
CA ASP A 253 -17.77 8.58 2.34
C ASP A 253 -16.80 8.79 3.52
N PRO A 254 -15.58 9.33 3.30
CA PRO A 254 -14.62 9.62 4.35
C PRO A 254 -15.12 10.66 5.38
N ARG A 255 -16.17 11.42 5.09
CA ARG A 255 -16.79 12.39 6.02
C ARG A 255 -17.78 11.75 6.99
N ALA A 256 -18.26 10.55 6.67
CA ALA A 256 -19.25 9.82 7.46
C ALA A 256 -18.61 8.72 8.35
N LEU A 257 -17.29 8.75 8.55
CA LEU A 257 -16.59 7.73 9.33
C LEU A 257 -16.97 7.78 10.81
N THR A 258 -17.48 6.68 11.32
CA THR A 258 -17.72 6.46 12.75
C THR A 258 -16.56 5.66 13.36
N HIS A 259 -16.36 5.82 14.67
CA HIS A 259 -15.36 5.04 15.41
C HIS A 259 -15.94 4.33 16.62
N ARG A 260 -15.38 3.15 16.87
CA ARG A 260 -15.42 2.46 18.13
C ARG A 260 -14.04 2.52 18.77
N TRP A 261 -13.97 2.15 20.03
CA TRP A 261 -12.69 2.16 20.75
C TRP A 261 -11.63 1.28 20.08
N ARG A 262 -12.02 0.15 19.45
CA ARG A 262 -11.08 -0.85 18.89
C ARG A 262 -10.98 -0.87 17.37
N TYR A 263 -11.82 -0.13 16.67
CA TYR A 263 -11.88 -0.12 15.21
C TYR A 263 -12.65 1.10 14.71
N ALA A 264 -12.44 1.49 13.45
CA ALA A 264 -13.34 2.38 12.72
C ALA A 264 -14.37 1.51 11.97
N GLU A 265 -15.63 1.92 11.99
CA GLU A 265 -16.66 1.26 11.18
C GLU A 265 -16.59 1.80 9.75
N LEU A 266 -16.71 0.90 8.78
CA LEU A 266 -16.65 1.22 7.37
C LEU A 266 -17.81 0.48 6.68
N GLY A 267 -19.02 1.00 6.88
CA GLY A 267 -20.27 0.35 6.52
C GLY A 267 -20.41 -1.05 7.13
N ASN A 268 -20.32 -2.09 6.30
CA ASN A 268 -20.41 -3.49 6.75
C ASN A 268 -19.05 -4.15 7.05
N ALA A 269 -17.98 -3.36 7.07
CA ALA A 269 -16.63 -3.79 7.37
C ALA A 269 -16.08 -3.04 8.58
N VAL A 270 -15.03 -3.61 9.17
CA VAL A 270 -14.25 -2.95 10.21
C VAL A 270 -12.88 -2.60 9.67
N ASN A 271 -12.41 -1.41 10.03
CA ASN A 271 -11.07 -0.95 9.70
C ASN A 271 -10.25 -0.82 10.99
N ILE A 272 -9.22 -1.64 11.10
CA ILE A 272 -8.27 -1.62 12.22
C ILE A 272 -6.89 -1.17 11.73
N GLY A 273 -5.97 -0.97 12.66
CA GLY A 273 -4.60 -0.59 12.31
C GLY A 273 -3.83 -0.11 13.51
N SER A 274 -2.56 0.19 13.30
CA SER A 274 -1.65 0.73 14.32
C SER A 274 -0.67 1.70 13.67
N ALA A 275 -0.08 2.58 14.48
CA ALA A 275 1.15 3.24 14.07
C ALA A 275 2.32 2.28 14.26
N VAL A 276 3.36 2.45 13.45
CA VAL A 276 4.63 1.75 13.59
C VAL A 276 5.50 2.53 14.57
N ASP A 277 6.12 1.81 15.50
CA ASP A 277 7.15 2.35 16.38
C ASP A 277 8.38 2.72 15.54
N PRO A 278 8.79 4.00 15.50
CA PRO A 278 9.90 4.44 14.66
C PRO A 278 11.21 3.67 14.90
N ASP A 279 11.45 3.23 16.15
CA ASP A 279 12.63 2.43 16.53
C ASP A 279 12.68 1.07 15.82
N HIS A 280 11.53 0.59 15.35
CA HIS A 280 11.36 -0.72 14.69
C HIS A 280 11.03 -0.58 13.20
N LEU A 281 11.04 0.64 12.65
CA LEU A 281 10.70 0.87 11.25
C LEU A 281 11.76 0.23 10.32
N GLY A 282 11.30 -0.66 9.45
CA GLY A 282 12.16 -1.34 8.47
C GLY A 282 11.35 -2.09 7.42
N SER A 283 11.99 -2.42 6.30
CA SER A 283 11.34 -3.06 5.14
C SER A 283 10.67 -4.39 5.48
N ASP A 284 11.32 -5.23 6.29
CA ASP A 284 10.76 -6.55 6.66
C ASP A 284 9.48 -6.39 7.51
N LEU A 285 9.47 -5.43 8.44
CA LEU A 285 8.27 -5.14 9.23
C LEU A 285 7.15 -4.65 8.32
N LEU A 286 7.43 -3.72 7.40
CA LEU A 286 6.43 -3.21 6.45
C LEU A 286 5.92 -4.31 5.50
N ALA A 287 6.78 -5.24 5.09
CA ALA A 287 6.39 -6.40 4.28
C ALA A 287 5.41 -7.32 5.03
N GLN A 288 5.69 -7.60 6.31
CA GLN A 288 4.83 -8.47 7.14
C GLN A 288 3.41 -7.94 7.35
N LEU A 289 3.19 -6.62 7.24
CA LEU A 289 1.86 -6.02 7.35
C LEU A 289 0.89 -6.48 6.26
N TRP A 290 1.42 -7.00 5.13
CA TRP A 290 0.63 -7.48 4.00
C TRP A 290 0.23 -8.96 4.09
N VAL A 291 0.69 -9.70 5.09
CA VAL A 291 0.42 -11.15 5.24
C VAL A 291 -1.02 -11.41 5.67
N ALA A 292 -1.59 -10.54 6.51
CA ALA A 292 -2.93 -10.74 7.04
C ALA A 292 -3.99 -10.68 5.91
N PRO A 293 -4.89 -11.69 5.80
CA PRO A 293 -5.99 -11.65 4.86
C PRO A 293 -6.87 -10.43 5.10
N SER A 294 -7.17 -9.68 4.04
CA SER A 294 -7.91 -8.43 4.13
C SER A 294 -8.74 -8.17 2.87
N ARG A 295 -9.75 -7.30 2.99
CA ARG A 295 -10.41 -6.70 1.82
C ARG A 295 -9.54 -5.60 1.19
N GLY A 296 -8.67 -5.00 2.00
CA GLY A 296 -7.69 -4.01 1.61
C GLY A 296 -6.78 -3.71 2.80
N THR A 297 -5.50 -3.59 2.53
CA THR A 297 -4.47 -3.15 3.47
C THR A 297 -3.89 -1.85 2.95
N THR A 298 -3.79 -0.84 3.81
CA THR A 298 -3.12 0.42 3.51
C THR A 298 -1.91 0.55 4.42
N VAL A 299 -0.75 0.87 3.85
CA VAL A 299 0.46 1.22 4.58
C VAL A 299 0.86 2.61 4.12
N THR A 300 0.99 3.54 5.06
CA THR A 300 1.40 4.91 4.78
C THR A 300 2.75 5.18 5.43
N VAL A 301 3.74 5.56 4.63
CA VAL A 301 5.03 6.10 5.11
C VAL A 301 5.00 7.60 4.90
N ARG A 302 5.29 8.37 5.94
CA ARG A 302 5.20 9.81 5.97
C ARG A 302 6.59 10.41 6.04
N LEU A 303 6.86 11.36 5.16
CA LEU A 303 8.07 12.18 5.16
C LEU A 303 7.67 13.60 5.57
N ARG A 304 8.35 14.16 6.56
CA ARG A 304 8.23 15.56 7.00
C ARG A 304 9.61 16.20 7.02
N PRO A 305 9.73 17.53 6.78
CA PRO A 305 11.02 18.20 6.88
C PRO A 305 11.73 17.93 8.21
N GLY A 306 13.04 17.75 8.17
CA GLY A 306 13.89 17.66 9.36
C GLY A 306 14.19 19.02 9.97
N SER A 307 15.02 19.01 11.01
CA SER A 307 15.62 20.21 11.61
C SER A 307 16.61 20.91 10.67
N SER A 308 17.12 20.21 9.66
CA SER A 308 18.03 20.71 8.63
C SER A 308 17.56 20.27 7.24
N ALA A 309 18.16 20.85 6.18
CA ALA A 309 17.85 20.46 4.80
C ALA A 309 18.33 19.04 4.43
N GLU A 310 19.28 18.48 5.20
CA GLU A 310 19.86 17.15 4.96
C GLU A 310 19.20 16.06 5.81
N THR A 311 18.19 16.41 6.60
CA THR A 311 17.48 15.49 7.49
C THR A 311 15.99 15.45 7.19
N VAL A 312 15.37 14.30 7.49
CA VAL A 312 13.95 14.05 7.24
C VAL A 312 13.34 13.28 8.40
N ASN A 313 12.14 13.69 8.81
CA ASN A 313 11.33 12.97 9.78
C ASN A 313 10.51 11.88 9.07
N ILE A 314 10.64 10.64 9.52
CA ILE A 314 9.97 9.48 8.93
C ILE A 314 9.12 8.78 9.98
N GLY A 315 7.88 8.46 9.61
CA GLY A 315 6.99 7.62 10.40
C GLY A 315 6.13 6.74 9.50
N ALA A 316 5.58 5.67 10.05
CA ALA A 316 4.70 4.78 9.28
C ALA A 316 3.48 4.38 10.09
N SER A 317 2.40 4.09 9.39
CA SER A 317 1.21 3.48 9.97
C SER A 317 0.57 2.54 8.96
N TRP A 318 -0.27 1.64 9.45
CA TRP A 318 -0.99 0.72 8.58
C TRP A 318 -2.42 0.54 9.04
N ARG A 319 -3.28 0.20 8.08
CA ARG A 319 -4.68 -0.09 8.24
C ARG A 319 -5.03 -1.39 7.50
N LEU A 320 -5.97 -2.13 8.06
CA LEU A 320 -6.54 -3.33 7.45
C LEU A 320 -8.06 -3.27 7.56
N THR A 321 -8.70 -3.44 6.40
CA THR A 321 -10.14 -3.55 6.27
C THR A 321 -10.51 -5.02 6.19
N ALA A 322 -11.34 -5.48 7.13
CA ALA A 322 -11.86 -6.85 7.18
C ALA A 322 -13.37 -6.83 7.38
N ARG A 323 -14.05 -7.95 7.05
CA ARG A 323 -15.50 -8.07 7.27
C ARG A 323 -15.83 -8.08 8.76
N GLU A 324 -15.03 -8.79 9.53
CA GLU A 324 -15.18 -8.97 10.98
C GLU A 324 -13.88 -8.58 11.67
N LEU A 325 -13.97 -8.28 12.96
CA LEU A 325 -12.81 -7.91 13.76
C LEU A 325 -11.87 -9.12 13.87
N PRO A 326 -10.64 -9.04 13.30
CA PRO A 326 -9.70 -10.14 13.39
C PRO A 326 -9.33 -10.44 14.85
N GLU A 327 -8.95 -11.69 15.11
CA GLU A 327 -8.36 -12.06 16.38
C GLU A 327 -7.10 -11.22 16.65
N ARG A 328 -6.84 -10.93 17.93
CA ARG A 328 -5.70 -10.09 18.31
C ARG A 328 -4.39 -10.82 18.03
N ALA A 329 -3.74 -10.49 16.92
CA ALA A 329 -2.34 -10.80 16.72
C ALA A 329 -1.47 -9.79 17.48
N LYS A 330 -0.56 -10.27 18.34
CA LYS A 330 0.48 -9.42 18.92
C LYS A 330 1.51 -9.14 17.83
N GLN A 331 1.50 -7.94 17.27
CA GLN A 331 2.54 -7.48 16.36
C GLN A 331 3.57 -6.65 17.14
N THR A 332 4.82 -7.08 17.11
CA THR A 332 5.96 -6.33 17.67
C THR A 332 6.14 -5.02 16.89
N GLY A 333 6.68 -3.99 17.53
CA GLY A 333 6.93 -2.72 16.84
C GLY A 333 5.67 -1.89 16.53
N MET A 334 4.51 -2.20 17.12
CA MET A 334 3.27 -1.43 16.90
C MET A 334 2.88 -0.56 18.08
N ILE A 335 2.26 0.59 17.79
CA ILE A 335 1.69 1.54 18.74
C ILE A 335 0.16 1.53 18.57
N SER A 336 -0.54 1.30 19.69
CA SER A 336 -1.99 1.14 19.72
C SER A 336 -2.76 2.36 19.21
N MET A 337 -3.70 2.13 18.29
CA MET A 337 -4.64 3.15 17.80
C MET A 337 -6.02 3.08 18.47
N ASN A 338 -6.16 2.31 19.56
CA ASN A 338 -7.43 2.27 20.28
C ASN A 338 -7.84 3.69 20.73
N GLY A 339 -9.12 4.01 20.51
CA GLY A 339 -9.71 5.34 20.71
C GLY A 339 -9.47 6.32 19.56
N ARG A 340 -8.52 6.07 18.66
CA ARG A 340 -8.10 6.95 17.54
C ARG A 340 -8.22 6.31 16.16
N HIS A 341 -8.99 5.23 16.02
CA HIS A 341 -9.06 4.50 14.74
C HIS A 341 -9.61 5.32 13.57
N ARG A 342 -10.48 6.30 13.80
CA ARG A 342 -10.94 7.23 12.76
C ARG A 342 -9.83 8.16 12.31
N GLU A 343 -9.13 8.81 13.25
CA GLU A 343 -7.99 9.69 12.95
C GLU A 343 -6.89 8.91 12.20
N GLY A 344 -6.61 7.68 12.63
CA GLY A 344 -5.66 6.81 11.94
C GLY A 344 -6.11 6.39 10.53
N LEU A 345 -7.42 6.28 10.27
CA LEU A 345 -7.93 6.04 8.91
C LEU A 345 -7.77 7.29 8.05
N LEU A 346 -8.14 8.46 8.57
CA LEU A 346 -7.93 9.76 7.90
C LEU A 346 -6.45 10.00 7.57
N ALA A 347 -5.54 9.63 8.48
CA ALA A 347 -4.11 9.70 8.28
C ALA A 347 -3.56 8.82 7.14
N ASN A 348 -4.34 7.83 6.70
CA ASN A 348 -3.99 6.92 5.61
C ASN A 348 -4.71 7.24 4.30
N LEU A 349 -5.51 8.32 4.25
CA LEU A 349 -6.11 8.79 3.00
C LEU A 349 -5.10 9.60 2.18
N PRO A 350 -5.18 9.58 0.84
CA PRO A 350 -4.33 10.40 -0.03
C PRO A 350 -4.78 11.87 -0.04
N LEU A 351 -5.02 12.42 1.14
CA LEU A 351 -5.48 13.80 1.37
C LEU A 351 -4.53 14.58 2.29
N ALA A 352 -3.56 13.91 2.93
CA ALA A 352 -2.64 14.49 3.91
C ALA A 352 -3.35 15.41 4.93
N VAL A 353 -4.49 14.91 5.45
CA VAL A 353 -5.41 15.65 6.33
C VAL A 353 -4.62 16.33 7.45
N PRO A 354 -4.82 17.64 7.71
CA PRO A 354 -4.14 18.35 8.78
C PRO A 354 -4.50 17.77 10.16
N ASN A 355 -3.64 18.02 11.15
CA ASN A 355 -3.87 17.66 12.57
C ASN A 355 -4.00 16.15 12.88
N VAL A 356 -3.69 15.25 11.93
CA VAL A 356 -3.60 13.80 12.19
C VAL A 356 -2.16 13.30 12.29
N ASP A 357 -1.17 14.18 12.11
CA ASP A 357 0.26 13.84 12.15
C ASP A 357 0.69 13.27 13.51
N ASP A 358 0.12 13.75 14.62
CA ASP A 358 0.36 13.24 15.98
C ASP A 358 -0.03 11.76 16.16
N THR A 359 -0.86 11.22 15.25
CA THR A 359 -1.27 9.81 15.31
C THR A 359 -0.18 8.87 14.78
N VAL A 360 0.79 9.40 14.03
CA VAL A 360 1.90 8.66 13.42
C VAL A 360 3.21 9.25 13.95
N PRO A 361 3.79 8.70 15.03
CA PRO A 361 5.06 9.16 15.54
C PRO A 361 6.17 9.01 14.48
N MET A 362 7.09 9.96 14.48
CA MET A 362 8.16 10.08 13.49
C MET A 362 9.51 10.18 14.18
N THR A 363 10.57 9.82 13.48
CA THR A 363 11.96 10.00 13.92
C THR A 363 12.77 10.60 12.78
N GLU A 364 13.70 11.47 13.15
CA GLU A 364 14.57 12.17 12.22
C GLU A 364 15.74 11.27 11.80
N TYR A 365 16.00 11.24 10.50
CA TYR A 365 17.11 10.51 9.88
C TYR A 365 17.84 11.42 8.88
N PRO A 366 19.16 11.24 8.69
CA PRO A 366 19.86 11.76 7.53
C PRO A 366 19.24 11.23 6.24
N ILE A 367 19.13 12.06 5.21
CA ILE A 367 18.47 11.67 3.94
C ILE A 367 19.20 10.52 3.24
N ASP A 368 20.52 10.47 3.31
CA ASP A 368 21.36 9.46 2.66
C ASP A 368 21.12 8.03 3.18
N VAL A 369 20.72 7.87 4.45
CA VAL A 369 20.43 6.55 5.04
C VAL A 369 19.01 6.05 4.79
N VAL A 370 18.11 6.90 4.28
CA VAL A 370 16.70 6.56 4.06
C VAL A 370 16.51 5.53 2.96
N GLY A 371 17.45 5.45 2.01
CA GLY A 371 17.43 4.46 0.93
C GLY A 371 17.42 3.01 1.41
N ALA A 372 17.81 2.75 2.67
CA ALA A 372 17.71 1.43 3.29
C ALA A 372 16.26 0.96 3.52
N LEU A 373 15.27 1.88 3.52
CA LEU A 373 13.86 1.56 3.61
C LEU A 373 13.28 1.31 2.21
N HIS A 374 13.36 0.06 1.75
CA HIS A 374 12.83 -0.35 0.46
C HIS A 374 11.29 -0.34 0.46
N LEU A 375 10.67 0.53 -0.34
CA LEU A 375 9.23 0.57 -0.59
C LEU A 375 8.94 0.19 -2.05
N PRO A 376 8.28 -0.94 -2.33
CA PRO A 376 7.93 -1.31 -3.70
C PRO A 376 6.93 -0.34 -4.32
N SER A 377 7.17 0.08 -5.56
CA SER A 377 6.33 1.02 -6.30
C SER A 377 5.02 0.41 -6.82
N SER A 378 4.90 -0.92 -6.82
CA SER A 378 3.70 -1.64 -7.28
C SER A 378 3.49 -2.98 -6.58
N GLY A 379 2.39 -3.66 -6.92
CA GLY A 379 2.13 -5.04 -6.48
C GLY A 379 3.06 -6.03 -7.17
N CYS A 380 3.28 -7.18 -6.54
CA CYS A 380 4.12 -8.25 -7.07
C CYS A 380 3.40 -9.15 -8.10
N GLY A 381 2.10 -8.94 -8.33
CA GLY A 381 1.29 -9.83 -9.16
C GLY A 381 1.08 -11.19 -8.52
N GLN A 382 0.98 -12.23 -9.35
CA GLN A 382 0.69 -13.58 -8.87
C GLN A 382 1.97 -14.41 -8.70
N LEU A 383 1.98 -15.29 -7.71
CA LEU A 383 3.04 -16.27 -7.51
C LEU A 383 3.06 -17.22 -8.72
N ILE A 384 4.21 -17.39 -9.35
CA ILE A 384 4.39 -18.33 -10.46
C ILE A 384 5.01 -19.63 -9.94
N GLY A 385 6.11 -19.52 -9.21
CA GLY A 385 6.85 -20.67 -8.72
C GLY A 385 7.91 -20.26 -7.71
N SER A 386 8.89 -21.14 -7.47
CA SER A 386 10.09 -20.85 -6.70
C SER A 386 11.33 -20.88 -7.58
N ASP A 387 12.31 -20.04 -7.26
CA ASP A 387 13.63 -20.11 -7.89
C ASP A 387 14.52 -21.20 -7.25
N GLU A 388 15.76 -21.29 -7.70
CA GLU A 388 16.77 -22.23 -7.20
C GLU A 388 17.12 -22.04 -5.70
N ASN A 389 16.85 -20.86 -5.14
CA ASN A 389 17.05 -20.54 -3.73
C ASN A 389 15.79 -20.80 -2.89
N ASN A 390 14.78 -21.48 -3.46
CA ASN A 390 13.47 -21.68 -2.86
C ASN A 390 12.74 -20.37 -2.49
N GLN A 391 13.09 -19.25 -3.12
CA GLN A 391 12.35 -18.00 -2.96
C GLN A 391 11.14 -18.01 -3.88
N GLY A 392 9.98 -17.60 -3.37
CA GLY A 392 8.78 -17.46 -4.19
C GLY A 392 8.97 -16.34 -5.21
N VAL A 393 8.70 -16.60 -6.48
CA VAL A 393 8.79 -15.60 -7.54
C VAL A 393 7.38 -15.25 -8.02
N ALA A 394 7.01 -13.99 -7.81
CA ALA A 394 5.74 -13.44 -8.25
C ALA A 394 5.95 -12.46 -9.40
N VAL A 395 5.01 -12.50 -10.34
CA VAL A 395 5.03 -11.71 -11.56
C VAL A 395 3.64 -11.18 -11.85
N ARG A 396 3.57 -9.93 -12.26
CA ARG A 396 2.34 -9.34 -12.76
C ARG A 396 2.12 -9.84 -14.18
N ILE A 397 0.99 -10.53 -14.40
CA ILE A 397 0.61 -11.07 -15.71
C ILE A 397 -0.51 -10.26 -16.37
N ILE A 398 -1.26 -9.48 -15.59
CA ILE A 398 -2.42 -8.70 -16.04
C ILE A 398 -2.32 -7.31 -15.41
N GLY A 399 -2.75 -6.29 -16.14
CA GLY A 399 -2.91 -4.93 -15.63
C GLY A 399 -2.12 -3.89 -16.44
N GLN A 400 -2.15 -2.65 -15.96
CA GLN A 400 -1.60 -1.50 -16.70
C GLN A 400 -0.13 -1.68 -17.09
N GLY A 401 0.22 -1.39 -18.34
CA GLY A 401 1.58 -1.58 -18.86
C GLY A 401 1.94 -3.02 -19.23
N ILE A 402 1.00 -3.96 -19.19
CA ILE A 402 1.13 -5.31 -19.75
C ILE A 402 0.02 -5.52 -20.77
N SER A 403 0.36 -5.41 -22.04
CA SER A 403 -0.57 -5.59 -23.15
C SER A 403 -0.59 -7.03 -23.64
N THR A 404 0.55 -7.72 -23.65
CA THR A 404 0.68 -9.06 -24.22
C THR A 404 1.50 -10.00 -23.35
N VAL A 405 0.95 -11.20 -23.12
CA VAL A 405 1.62 -12.29 -22.41
C VAL A 405 1.60 -13.55 -23.27
N TYR A 406 2.75 -14.17 -23.47
CA TYR A 406 2.86 -15.42 -24.21
C TYR A 406 3.08 -16.60 -23.26
N VAL A 407 2.27 -17.64 -23.41
CA VAL A 407 2.34 -18.85 -22.59
C VAL A 407 2.49 -20.03 -23.53
N ALA A 408 3.60 -20.76 -23.41
CA ALA A 408 3.82 -22.03 -24.09
C ALA A 408 3.94 -23.16 -23.07
N GLY A 409 3.11 -24.19 -23.17
CA GLY A 409 3.15 -25.33 -22.26
C GLY A 409 1.89 -26.18 -22.23
N GLU A 410 1.72 -26.95 -21.17
CA GLU A 410 0.47 -27.67 -20.92
C GLU A 410 -0.69 -26.69 -20.70
N LEU A 411 -1.90 -27.07 -21.11
CA LEU A 411 -3.12 -26.32 -20.80
C LEU A 411 -3.29 -26.11 -19.28
N TYR A 412 -2.80 -27.04 -18.47
CA TYR A 412 -2.77 -26.93 -17.01
C TYR A 412 -2.06 -25.66 -16.53
N LEU A 413 -0.92 -25.30 -17.13
CA LEU A 413 -0.20 -24.07 -16.80
C LEU A 413 -1.08 -22.84 -17.09
N ALA A 414 -1.70 -22.78 -18.27
CA ALA A 414 -2.59 -21.69 -18.62
C ALA A 414 -3.79 -21.58 -17.67
N GLN A 415 -4.44 -22.70 -17.35
CA GLN A 415 -5.54 -22.76 -16.39
C GLN A 415 -5.12 -22.33 -14.98
N GLN A 416 -3.91 -22.70 -14.55
CA GLN A 416 -3.37 -22.26 -13.27
C GLN A 416 -3.15 -20.74 -13.24
N LEU A 417 -2.59 -20.16 -14.30
CA LEU A 417 -2.40 -18.71 -14.42
C LEU A 417 -3.76 -17.98 -14.38
N VAL A 418 -4.77 -18.49 -15.09
CA VAL A 418 -6.13 -17.95 -15.09
C VAL A 418 -6.77 -18.06 -13.70
N PHE A 419 -6.67 -19.23 -13.05
CA PHE A 419 -7.21 -19.44 -11.71
C PHE A 419 -6.63 -18.46 -10.68
N ARG A 420 -5.30 -18.24 -10.71
CA ARG A 420 -4.61 -17.30 -9.83
C ARG A 420 -4.98 -15.85 -10.13
N ALA A 421 -5.13 -15.48 -11.40
CA ALA A 421 -5.61 -14.16 -11.79
C ALA A 421 -7.02 -13.89 -11.23
N LEU A 422 -7.94 -14.86 -11.31
CA LEU A 422 -9.27 -14.75 -10.70
C LEU A 422 -9.20 -14.59 -9.17
N ALA A 423 -8.25 -15.28 -8.52
CA ALA A 423 -8.03 -15.19 -7.08
C ALA A 423 -7.55 -13.81 -6.63
N VAL A 424 -6.78 -13.08 -7.46
CA VAL A 424 -6.30 -11.73 -7.15
C VAL A 424 -7.26 -10.63 -7.60
N GLY A 425 -8.30 -11.00 -8.36
CA GLY A 425 -9.45 -10.13 -8.60
C GLY A 425 -9.78 -9.86 -10.07
N GLU A 426 -9.03 -10.47 -10.99
CA GLU A 426 -9.17 -10.24 -12.42
C GLU A 426 -10.49 -10.77 -12.99
N ARG A 427 -10.84 -10.27 -14.17
CA ARG A 427 -11.99 -10.69 -14.96
C ARG A 427 -11.47 -11.14 -16.32
N ILE A 428 -11.73 -12.39 -16.69
CA ILE A 428 -11.11 -13.03 -17.85
C ILE A 428 -12.15 -13.51 -18.84
N LEU A 429 -11.95 -13.16 -20.11
CA LEU A 429 -12.67 -13.73 -21.25
C LEU A 429 -11.78 -14.78 -21.92
N ILE A 430 -12.27 -16.00 -22.12
CA ILE A 430 -11.54 -17.04 -22.85
C ILE A 430 -12.06 -17.13 -24.28
N ARG A 431 -11.18 -17.02 -25.26
CA ARG A 431 -11.45 -17.24 -26.68
C ARG A 431 -10.74 -18.51 -27.11
N THR A 432 -11.49 -19.52 -27.55
CA THR A 432 -10.92 -20.81 -27.88
C THR A 432 -11.76 -21.59 -28.90
N ASP A 433 -11.11 -22.45 -29.68
CA ASP A 433 -11.72 -23.44 -30.57
C ASP A 433 -12.02 -24.77 -29.84
N ARG A 434 -11.59 -24.91 -28.58
CA ARG A 434 -11.74 -26.11 -27.74
C ARG A 434 -12.41 -25.81 -26.39
N PRO A 435 -13.66 -25.28 -26.39
CA PRO A 435 -14.34 -24.79 -25.17
C PRO A 435 -14.47 -25.85 -24.07
N HIS A 436 -14.72 -27.11 -24.44
CA HIS A 436 -14.81 -28.26 -23.53
C HIS A 436 -13.62 -28.41 -22.58
N THR A 437 -12.44 -27.95 -22.98
CA THR A 437 -11.24 -28.01 -22.14
C THR A 437 -11.23 -26.97 -21.02
N TRP A 438 -11.98 -25.88 -21.16
CA TRP A 438 -12.10 -24.79 -20.19
C TRP A 438 -13.40 -24.84 -19.37
N GLU A 439 -14.41 -25.58 -19.82
CA GLU A 439 -15.74 -25.70 -19.20
C GLU A 439 -15.67 -26.04 -17.71
N HIS A 440 -14.83 -27.00 -17.31
CA HIS A 440 -14.70 -27.39 -15.90
C HIS A 440 -14.29 -26.20 -15.02
N LEU A 441 -13.29 -25.41 -15.45
CA LEU A 441 -12.84 -24.24 -14.70
C LEU A 441 -13.95 -23.20 -14.59
N VAL A 442 -14.65 -22.91 -15.70
CA VAL A 442 -15.75 -21.93 -15.75
C VAL A 442 -16.90 -22.34 -14.83
N GLN A 443 -17.33 -23.60 -14.89
CA GLN A 443 -18.39 -24.14 -14.05
C GLN A 443 -18.01 -24.12 -12.57
N THR A 444 -16.76 -24.48 -12.24
CA THR A 444 -16.29 -24.51 -10.85
C THR A 444 -16.17 -23.11 -10.24
N ILE A 445 -15.78 -22.10 -11.05
CA ILE A 445 -15.76 -20.70 -10.61
C ILE A 445 -17.18 -20.15 -10.44
N GLY A 446 -18.12 -20.56 -11.31
CA GLY A 446 -19.56 -20.29 -11.15
C GLY A 446 -19.94 -18.80 -11.18
N ASN A 447 -19.11 -17.94 -11.78
CA ASN A 447 -19.35 -16.50 -11.84
C ASN A 447 -19.01 -15.94 -13.25
N PRO A 448 -20.03 -15.78 -14.12
CA PRO A 448 -19.85 -15.30 -15.50
C PRO A 448 -19.27 -13.88 -15.62
N GLU A 449 -19.47 -13.01 -14.62
CA GLU A 449 -18.87 -11.66 -14.61
C GLU A 449 -17.35 -11.70 -14.40
N ARG A 450 -16.82 -12.83 -13.92
CA ARG A 450 -15.41 -13.04 -13.61
C ARG A 450 -14.71 -13.90 -14.64
N LEU A 451 -15.35 -14.95 -15.10
CA LEU A 451 -14.79 -15.89 -16.07
C LEU A 451 -15.88 -16.34 -17.03
N THR A 452 -15.67 -16.13 -18.32
CA THR A 452 -16.58 -16.65 -19.35
C THR A 452 -15.80 -17.14 -20.57
N ILE A 453 -16.41 -18.03 -21.34
CA ILE A 453 -15.93 -18.43 -22.67
C ILE A 453 -16.71 -17.60 -23.69
N ALA A 454 -15.99 -17.02 -24.65
CA ALA A 454 -16.58 -16.26 -25.73
C ALA A 454 -17.47 -17.17 -26.60
N VAL A 455 -18.71 -16.73 -26.84
CA VAL A 455 -19.66 -17.47 -27.70
C VAL A 455 -19.42 -17.14 -29.17
N GLU A 456 -18.99 -15.91 -29.45
CA GLU A 456 -18.71 -15.41 -30.79
C GLU A 456 -17.28 -14.91 -30.90
N THR A 457 -16.68 -15.06 -32.09
CA THR A 457 -15.31 -14.62 -32.38
C THR A 457 -15.10 -13.13 -32.10
N HIS A 458 -16.14 -12.31 -32.34
CA HIS A 458 -16.11 -10.85 -32.16
C HIS A 458 -16.78 -10.35 -30.87
N GLN A 459 -17.08 -11.24 -29.91
CA GLN A 459 -17.62 -10.81 -28.62
C GLN A 459 -16.70 -9.76 -27.99
N SER A 460 -17.25 -8.65 -27.52
CA SER A 460 -16.47 -7.59 -26.87
C SER A 460 -15.84 -8.09 -25.58
N ASP A 461 -14.57 -7.73 -25.36
CA ASP A 461 -13.87 -7.90 -24.08
C ASP A 461 -14.04 -6.66 -23.16
N ALA A 462 -14.89 -5.71 -23.54
CA ALA A 462 -15.26 -4.59 -22.68
C ALA A 462 -15.84 -5.10 -21.35
N GLY A 463 -15.19 -4.75 -20.25
CA GLY A 463 -15.55 -5.21 -18.92
C GLY A 463 -14.70 -6.39 -18.41
N TYR A 464 -13.79 -6.92 -19.21
CA TYR A 464 -12.75 -7.85 -18.76
C TYR A 464 -11.43 -7.12 -18.57
N THR A 465 -10.57 -7.64 -17.69
CA THR A 465 -9.21 -7.12 -17.51
C THR A 465 -8.18 -7.87 -18.35
N ALA A 466 -8.53 -9.09 -18.78
CA ALA A 466 -7.72 -9.87 -19.72
C ALA A 466 -8.57 -10.74 -20.65
N ALA A 467 -7.99 -11.07 -21.80
CA ALA A 467 -8.52 -12.04 -22.75
C ALA A 467 -7.49 -13.16 -22.96
N VAL A 468 -7.89 -14.41 -22.75
CA VAL A 468 -7.08 -15.59 -23.07
C VAL A 468 -7.43 -16.01 -24.49
N VAL A 469 -6.41 -16.22 -25.31
CA VAL A 469 -6.54 -16.68 -26.70
C VAL A 469 -5.86 -18.03 -26.80
N ASP A 470 -6.67 -19.07 -27.02
CA ASP A 470 -6.24 -20.46 -27.04
C ASP A 470 -6.69 -21.15 -28.33
N GLY A 471 -5.79 -21.32 -29.30
CA GLY A 471 -6.07 -22.01 -30.57
C GLY A 471 -6.79 -21.16 -31.64
N VAL A 472 -7.13 -19.91 -31.36
CA VAL A 472 -7.85 -19.02 -32.28
C VAL A 472 -7.06 -17.74 -32.61
N LEU A 473 -7.43 -17.06 -33.68
CA LEU A 473 -6.89 -15.74 -34.00
C LEU A 473 -7.39 -14.71 -32.97
N ALA A 474 -6.46 -13.98 -32.37
CA ALA A 474 -6.77 -12.89 -31.45
C ALA A 474 -7.19 -11.63 -32.20
N PRO A 475 -8.15 -10.85 -31.66
CA PRO A 475 -8.24 -9.43 -31.96
C PRO A 475 -6.91 -8.72 -31.65
N ALA A 476 -6.64 -7.61 -32.33
CA ALA A 476 -5.47 -6.79 -32.02
C ALA A 476 -5.52 -6.33 -30.55
N PRO A 477 -4.42 -6.46 -29.78
CA PRO A 477 -4.37 -5.95 -28.42
C PRO A 477 -4.69 -4.45 -28.39
N HIS A 478 -5.52 -4.01 -27.45
CA HIS A 478 -5.82 -2.61 -27.23
C HIS A 478 -5.58 -2.20 -25.78
N ALA A 479 -5.54 -0.89 -25.55
CA ALA A 479 -5.26 -0.35 -24.23
C ALA A 479 -6.29 -0.84 -23.19
N GLY A 480 -5.80 -1.18 -22.00
CA GLY A 480 -6.63 -1.51 -20.84
C GLY A 480 -6.99 -3.00 -20.67
N VAL A 481 -6.73 -3.85 -21.66
CA VAL A 481 -6.95 -5.31 -21.58
C VAL A 481 -5.66 -6.04 -21.91
N THR A 482 -5.26 -6.99 -21.06
CA THR A 482 -4.09 -7.84 -21.32
C THR A 482 -4.50 -9.06 -22.17
N THR A 483 -3.85 -9.29 -23.31
CA THR A 483 -4.07 -10.48 -24.14
C THR A 483 -3.05 -11.57 -23.79
N ILE A 484 -3.54 -12.75 -23.38
CA ILE A 484 -2.72 -13.92 -23.02
C ILE A 484 -2.83 -14.95 -24.14
N TYR A 485 -1.76 -15.17 -24.88
CA TYR A 485 -1.69 -16.15 -25.96
C TYR A 485 -1.21 -17.49 -25.40
N VAL A 486 -1.98 -18.55 -25.63
CA VAL A 486 -1.69 -19.91 -25.14
C VAL A 486 -1.38 -20.82 -26.31
N THR A 487 -0.20 -21.46 -26.26
CA THR A 487 0.26 -22.43 -27.25
C THR A 487 0.87 -23.64 -26.56
N GLY A 488 0.98 -24.76 -27.28
CA GLY A 488 1.73 -25.93 -26.78
C GLY A 488 3.25 -25.77 -26.89
N ASP A 489 3.70 -24.94 -27.85
CA ASP A 489 5.11 -24.74 -28.19
C ASP A 489 5.38 -23.23 -28.45
N PRO A 490 6.55 -22.69 -28.04
CA PRO A 490 6.92 -21.30 -28.32
C PRO A 490 6.92 -20.92 -29.80
N MET A 491 7.12 -21.86 -30.72
CA MET A 491 7.05 -21.62 -32.17
C MET A 491 5.64 -21.21 -32.64
N GLY A 492 4.61 -21.47 -31.84
CA GLY A 492 3.25 -21.01 -32.10
C GLY A 492 2.98 -19.57 -31.67
N TRP A 493 3.93 -18.88 -31.02
CA TRP A 493 3.73 -17.51 -30.57
C TRP A 493 3.64 -16.52 -31.75
N PRO A 494 2.92 -15.41 -31.58
CA PRO A 494 2.98 -14.32 -32.56
C PRO A 494 4.41 -13.80 -32.72
N ALA A 495 4.71 -13.25 -33.91
CA ALA A 495 6.05 -12.73 -34.22
C ALA A 495 6.43 -11.46 -33.46
N THR A 496 5.45 -10.78 -32.83
CA THR A 496 5.70 -9.59 -32.02
C THR A 496 6.36 -9.95 -30.70
N ARG A 497 7.10 -9.02 -30.10
CA ARG A 497 7.72 -9.25 -28.78
C ARG A 497 6.65 -9.05 -27.69
N PRO A 498 6.46 -10.02 -26.78
CA PRO A 498 5.54 -9.85 -25.67
C PRO A 498 6.16 -9.02 -24.55
N ASP A 499 5.32 -8.47 -23.67
CA ASP A 499 5.77 -7.83 -22.43
C ASP A 499 6.27 -8.88 -21.42
N LEU A 500 5.69 -10.08 -21.46
CA LEU A 500 6.01 -11.22 -20.61
C LEU A 500 5.87 -12.54 -21.40
N SER A 501 6.81 -13.46 -21.24
CA SER A 501 6.66 -14.83 -21.74
C SER A 501 6.89 -15.86 -20.64
N ILE A 502 6.06 -16.90 -20.62
CA ILE A 502 6.17 -18.06 -19.72
C ILE A 502 6.23 -19.31 -20.60
N HIS A 503 7.33 -20.05 -20.51
CA HIS A 503 7.57 -21.25 -21.31
C HIS A 503 7.82 -22.44 -20.41
N GLN A 504 7.03 -23.50 -20.57
CA GLN A 504 7.24 -24.80 -19.96
C GLN A 504 7.93 -25.72 -20.98
N PRO A 505 9.24 -26.03 -20.84
CA PRO A 505 9.97 -26.83 -21.80
C PRO A 505 9.32 -28.19 -22.04
N GLY A 506 9.09 -28.53 -23.31
CA GLY A 506 8.47 -29.79 -23.72
C GLY A 506 7.01 -29.96 -23.29
N ALA A 507 6.35 -28.89 -22.80
CA ALA A 507 5.00 -28.92 -22.26
C ALA A 507 4.78 -30.10 -21.28
N ILE A 508 5.74 -30.28 -20.36
CA ILE A 508 5.68 -31.33 -19.34
C ILE A 508 6.40 -30.91 -18.05
N GLY A 509 5.96 -31.49 -16.93
CA GLY A 509 6.63 -31.35 -15.63
C GLY A 509 6.30 -30.03 -14.94
N ASN A 510 7.19 -29.57 -14.06
CA ASN A 510 6.98 -28.37 -13.23
C ASN A 510 7.99 -27.25 -13.52
N ARG A 511 8.94 -27.42 -14.44
CA ARG A 511 9.89 -26.36 -14.79
C ARG A 511 9.26 -25.37 -15.74
N VAL A 512 9.37 -24.08 -15.43
CA VAL A 512 8.96 -22.98 -16.31
C VAL A 512 10.05 -21.92 -16.37
N ILE A 513 10.19 -21.33 -17.55
CA ILE A 513 11.11 -20.23 -17.83
C ILE A 513 10.26 -18.98 -17.99
N VAL A 514 10.49 -17.99 -17.13
CA VAL A 514 9.80 -16.70 -17.21
C VAL A 514 10.76 -15.65 -17.73
N ARG A 515 10.33 -14.89 -18.74
CA ARG A 515 11.10 -13.75 -19.29
C ARG A 515 10.27 -12.48 -19.23
N THR A 516 10.82 -11.43 -18.62
CA THR A 516 10.23 -10.09 -18.54
C THR A 516 11.31 -9.06 -18.84
N GLY A 517 11.08 -8.23 -19.86
CA GLY A 517 12.12 -7.31 -20.36
C GLY A 517 13.43 -8.03 -20.65
N THR A 518 14.50 -7.65 -19.95
CA THR A 518 15.84 -8.25 -20.07
C THR A 518 16.10 -9.43 -19.13
N THR A 519 15.19 -9.70 -18.20
CA THR A 519 15.39 -10.69 -17.14
C THR A 519 14.76 -12.02 -17.52
N GLN A 520 15.53 -13.10 -17.40
CA GLN A 520 15.04 -14.49 -17.49
C GLN A 520 15.31 -15.21 -16.18
N VAL A 521 14.33 -15.96 -15.68
CA VAL A 521 14.48 -16.81 -14.50
C VAL A 521 13.83 -18.16 -14.74
N ASP A 522 14.56 -19.21 -14.36
CA ASP A 522 14.05 -20.57 -14.33
C ASP A 522 13.37 -20.82 -12.98
N LEU A 523 12.14 -21.31 -13.03
CA LEU A 523 11.30 -21.53 -11.86
C LEU A 523 10.79 -22.95 -11.82
N THR A 524 10.52 -23.41 -10.61
CA THR A 524 9.72 -24.60 -10.34
C THR A 524 8.31 -24.16 -9.98
N LEU A 525 7.32 -24.58 -10.76
CA LEU A 525 5.90 -24.34 -10.48
C LEU A 525 5.53 -24.89 -9.11
N VAL A 526 5.01 -24.01 -8.27
CA VAL A 526 4.41 -24.37 -6.99
C VAL A 526 2.93 -24.59 -7.24
N SER A 527 2.36 -25.67 -6.70
CA SER A 527 0.92 -25.98 -6.78
C SER A 527 0.50 -26.71 -5.51
N ILE A 528 -0.74 -26.50 -5.08
CA ILE A 528 -1.33 -27.26 -3.97
C ILE A 528 -2.44 -28.19 -4.48
N ALA A 529 -2.66 -29.30 -3.79
CA ALA A 529 -3.70 -30.27 -4.17
C ALA A 529 -5.10 -29.65 -4.30
N LYS A 530 -5.40 -28.60 -3.52
CA LYS A 530 -6.66 -27.86 -3.61
C LYS A 530 -6.82 -27.07 -4.92
N GLU A 531 -5.73 -26.59 -5.52
CA GLU A 531 -5.79 -25.98 -6.87
C GLU A 531 -6.19 -27.04 -7.90
N ALA A 532 -5.60 -28.24 -7.80
CA ALA A 532 -5.88 -29.35 -8.73
C ALA A 532 -7.36 -29.79 -8.75
N THR A 533 -8.13 -29.55 -7.68
CA THR A 533 -9.58 -29.77 -7.67
C THR A 533 -10.33 -28.86 -8.65
N TYR A 534 -9.79 -27.68 -8.99
CA TYR A 534 -10.43 -26.70 -9.88
C TYR A 534 -9.93 -26.77 -11.32
N ILE A 535 -8.63 -27.07 -11.50
CA ILE A 535 -7.95 -27.04 -12.81
C ILE A 535 -7.49 -28.43 -13.29
N GLY A 536 -7.78 -29.50 -12.54
CA GLY A 536 -7.34 -30.85 -12.88
C GLY A 536 -5.88 -31.13 -12.47
N HIS A 537 -5.23 -32.09 -13.13
CA HIS A 537 -3.87 -32.53 -12.81
C HIS A 537 -2.94 -32.37 -14.02
N PRO A 538 -1.66 -32.00 -13.81
CA PRO A 538 -0.68 -31.93 -14.90
C PRO A 538 -0.38 -33.33 -15.45
N ARG A 539 -0.06 -33.43 -16.75
CA ARG A 539 0.13 -34.72 -17.43
C ARG A 539 1.30 -35.53 -16.84
N GLY A 540 2.34 -34.85 -16.35
CA GLY A 540 3.52 -35.46 -15.73
C GLY A 540 3.31 -36.10 -14.35
N ARG A 541 2.10 -36.03 -13.74
CA ARG A 541 1.82 -36.54 -12.39
C ARG A 541 0.90 -37.77 -12.37
N ARG A 542 0.86 -38.56 -13.45
CA ARG A 542 0.25 -39.90 -13.39
C ARG A 542 1.05 -40.74 -12.38
N PRO A 543 0.43 -41.30 -11.32
CA PRO A 543 1.09 -42.30 -10.50
C PRO A 543 1.52 -43.44 -11.42
N MET A 544 2.76 -43.91 -11.29
CA MET A 544 3.12 -45.24 -11.78
C MET A 544 2.08 -46.20 -11.20
N ALA A 545 1.20 -46.75 -12.04
CA ALA A 545 0.39 -47.87 -11.64
C ALA A 545 1.37 -48.94 -11.15
N ALA A 546 1.24 -49.34 -9.88
CA ALA A 546 1.98 -50.49 -9.37
C ALA A 546 1.66 -51.65 -10.31
N ALA A 547 2.67 -52.12 -11.04
CA ALA A 547 2.57 -53.35 -11.78
C ALA A 547 2.21 -54.46 -10.78
N GLN A 548 1.13 -55.17 -11.11
CA GLN A 548 0.57 -56.28 -10.34
C GLN A 548 1.59 -57.40 -10.12
#